data_AF-A0A2J7ZTJ7-F1
#
_entry.id   AF-A0A2J7ZTJ7-F1
#
_cell.length_a   1.000
_cell.length_b   1.000
_cell.length_c   1.000
_cell.angle_alpha   90.00
_cell.angle_beta   90.00
_cell.angle_gamma   90.00
#
_symmetry.space_group_name_H-M   'P 1'
#
loop_
_entity.id
_entity.type
_entity.pdbx_description
1 polymer ?
#
loop_
_entity_poly.entity_id
_entity_poly.type
_entity_poly.pdbx_seq_one_letter_code
_entity_poly.pdbx_strand_id
1 'polypeptide(L)'
;MADLPTRWERLGDLVLLPAGSMAHPGWRRALAAAAAAAGAVVGDGGGGGGVGGGGAAAGGSDGDDVLLPLWRAAAEALGVERLARQAPVANTGTRDSRALLLLGADGWVAHREGGVLFRLDVTRCMFSSGNVAGTKRVLLWPPACHDDLHVSGSSSPIVHLRNPDLGAYPRFASCPPPLLAELSPGDVLFLPSLWLHNVTATGEAMSISVNAFWRHLPAECYHKKDLYGNRDLVQAEAADKAAEEAAAQLLSLPPHYRAFYGARLLGRLQRQLGL
;
A
#
# COMPACT_ATOMS: atom_id res chain seq x y z
N MET A 1 24.68 -11.13 -35.36
CA MET A 1 24.83 -10.73 -33.95
C MET A 1 23.43 -10.50 -33.37
N ALA A 2 22.63 -11.58 -33.34
CA ALA A 2 21.17 -11.50 -33.22
C ALA A 2 20.65 -11.49 -31.77
N ASP A 3 21.55 -11.51 -30.79
CA ASP A 3 21.24 -11.60 -29.36
C ASP A 3 21.59 -10.32 -28.58
N LEU A 4 21.85 -9.21 -29.28
CA LEU A 4 21.95 -7.89 -28.66
C LEU A 4 20.54 -7.38 -28.31
N PRO A 5 20.31 -6.92 -27.06
CA PRO A 5 19.01 -6.38 -26.68
C PRO A 5 18.77 -5.02 -27.35
N THR A 6 17.59 -4.85 -27.95
CA THR A 6 17.11 -3.56 -28.49
C THR A 6 16.15 -2.82 -27.56
N ARG A 7 15.70 -3.51 -26.49
CA ARG A 7 14.84 -2.97 -25.43
C ARG A 7 15.17 -3.65 -24.11
N TRP A 8 14.91 -2.96 -23.01
CA TRP A 8 15.07 -3.48 -21.65
C TRP A 8 14.12 -2.75 -20.70
N GLU A 9 13.89 -3.33 -19.53
CA GLU A 9 13.12 -2.73 -18.46
C GLU A 9 14.07 -2.13 -17.41
N ARG A 10 13.79 -0.88 -16.97
CA ARG A 10 14.58 -0.21 -15.94
C ARG A 10 13.75 -0.05 -14.67
N LEU A 11 14.29 -0.55 -13.56
CA LEU A 11 13.69 -0.51 -12.23
C LEU A 11 14.69 0.14 -11.27
N GLY A 12 14.73 1.48 -11.30
CA GLY A 12 15.71 2.27 -10.55
C GLY A 12 17.13 2.12 -11.11
N ASP A 13 18.02 1.58 -10.28
CA ASP A 13 19.43 1.28 -10.56
C ASP A 13 19.65 -0.16 -11.07
N LEU A 14 18.57 -0.92 -11.33
CA LEU A 14 18.62 -2.24 -11.96
C LEU A 14 18.01 -2.20 -13.35
N VAL A 15 18.69 -2.80 -14.33
CA VAL A 15 18.12 -3.10 -15.66
C VAL A 15 17.89 -4.59 -15.84
N LEU A 16 16.70 -4.93 -16.32
CA LEU A 16 16.28 -6.29 -16.64
C LEU A 16 16.30 -6.48 -18.17
N LEU A 17 17.28 -7.27 -18.63
CA LEU A 17 17.50 -7.58 -20.05
C LEU A 17 16.56 -8.71 -20.53
N PRO A 18 16.13 -8.70 -21.80
CA PRO A 18 15.37 -9.80 -22.40
C PRO A 18 16.07 -11.17 -22.26
N ALA A 19 15.32 -12.25 -22.15
CA ALA A 19 15.84 -13.59 -21.89
C ALA A 19 16.91 -14.07 -22.89
N GLY A 20 16.82 -13.66 -24.15
CA GLY A 20 17.78 -14.02 -25.20
C GLY A 20 19.07 -13.18 -25.20
N SER A 21 19.20 -12.18 -24.31
CA SER A 21 20.29 -11.20 -24.39
C SER A 21 21.65 -11.84 -24.09
N MET A 22 22.60 -11.62 -25.00
CA MET A 22 24.00 -12.03 -24.91
C MET A 22 24.15 -13.53 -24.54
N ALA A 23 23.25 -14.36 -25.04
CA ALA A 23 23.19 -15.79 -24.78
C ALA A 23 24.06 -16.61 -25.74
N HIS A 24 24.50 -16.03 -26.85
CA HIS A 24 25.28 -16.74 -27.86
C HIS A 24 26.67 -17.13 -27.32
N PRO A 25 27.14 -18.39 -27.48
CA PRO A 25 28.43 -18.85 -26.95
C PRO A 25 29.65 -18.06 -27.47
N GLY A 26 29.48 -17.33 -28.57
CA GLY A 26 30.51 -16.46 -29.14
C GLY A 26 31.00 -15.36 -28.18
N TRP A 27 30.14 -14.84 -27.30
CA TRP A 27 30.53 -13.84 -26.31
C TRP A 27 31.59 -14.35 -25.35
N ARG A 28 31.37 -15.56 -24.82
CA ARG A 28 32.31 -16.25 -23.93
C ARG A 28 33.65 -16.51 -24.63
N ARG A 29 33.61 -16.99 -25.88
CA ARG A 29 34.83 -17.23 -26.68
C ARG A 29 35.63 -15.94 -26.93
N ALA A 30 34.94 -14.86 -27.29
CA ALA A 30 35.58 -13.58 -27.57
C ALA A 30 36.26 -12.99 -26.33
N LEU A 31 35.58 -13.03 -25.17
CA LEU A 31 36.11 -12.50 -23.91
C LEU A 31 37.23 -13.38 -23.34
N ALA A 32 37.11 -14.70 -23.44
CA ALA A 32 38.20 -15.61 -23.07
C ALA A 32 39.45 -15.40 -23.94
N ALA A 33 39.29 -15.23 -25.26
CA ALA A 33 40.40 -14.94 -26.16
C ALA A 33 41.04 -13.57 -25.87
N ALA A 34 40.24 -12.54 -25.59
CA ALA A 34 40.73 -11.22 -25.20
C ALA A 34 41.50 -11.25 -23.87
N ALA A 35 41.01 -12.00 -22.87
CA ALA A 35 41.70 -12.16 -21.59
C ALA A 35 43.04 -12.91 -21.75
N ALA A 36 43.08 -13.97 -22.55
CA ALA A 36 44.30 -14.71 -22.85
C ALA A 36 45.34 -13.82 -23.59
N ALA A 37 44.88 -13.00 -24.54
CA ALA A 37 45.73 -12.03 -25.24
C ALA A 37 46.27 -10.94 -24.30
N ALA A 38 45.47 -10.46 -23.34
CA ALA A 38 45.91 -9.47 -22.35
C ALA A 38 46.89 -10.05 -21.32
N GLY A 39 46.71 -11.32 -20.90
CA GLY A 39 47.62 -12.02 -20.00
C GLY A 39 48.98 -12.36 -20.63
N ALA A 40 49.02 -12.61 -21.94
CA ALA A 40 50.26 -12.86 -22.68
C ALA A 40 51.18 -11.63 -22.81
N VAL A 41 50.67 -10.42 -22.52
CA VAL A 41 51.44 -9.16 -22.59
C VAL A 41 52.14 -8.82 -21.27
N VAL A 42 51.75 -9.46 -20.15
CA VAL A 42 52.34 -9.22 -18.83
C VAL A 42 53.15 -10.44 -18.41
N GLY A 43 54.37 -10.53 -18.94
CA GLY A 43 55.27 -11.66 -18.73
C GLY A 43 56.74 -11.31 -18.87
N ASP A 44 57.22 -10.32 -18.12
CA ASP A 44 58.56 -10.35 -17.51
C ASP A 44 58.62 -9.38 -16.31
N GLY A 45 59.13 -9.85 -15.15
CA GLY A 45 59.42 -9.00 -13.99
C GLY A 45 58.80 -9.36 -12.62
N GLY A 46 59.21 -10.50 -12.03
CA GLY A 46 59.56 -10.69 -10.61
C GLY A 46 58.64 -10.28 -9.43
N GLY A 47 58.02 -11.29 -8.78
CA GLY A 47 58.35 -11.72 -7.41
C GLY A 47 57.91 -10.93 -6.16
N GLY A 48 57.06 -11.56 -5.33
CA GLY A 48 57.25 -11.56 -3.86
C GLY A 48 56.04 -11.30 -2.93
N GLY A 49 55.50 -12.38 -2.33
CA GLY A 49 55.15 -12.46 -0.90
C GLY A 49 53.78 -11.96 -0.38
N GLY A 50 53.01 -12.86 0.29
CA GLY A 50 52.33 -12.50 1.55
C GLY A 50 50.83 -12.81 1.73
N VAL A 51 50.53 -13.96 2.37
CA VAL A 51 49.57 -14.27 3.46
C VAL A 51 48.14 -13.68 3.49
N GLY A 52 47.13 -14.58 3.45
CA GLY A 52 46.09 -14.73 4.49
C GLY A 52 44.76 -13.97 4.39
N GLY A 53 43.64 -14.71 4.44
CA GLY A 53 42.33 -14.19 4.87
C GLY A 53 41.10 -14.67 4.08
N GLY A 54 40.73 -15.95 4.21
CA GLY A 54 39.51 -16.49 3.60
C GLY A 54 38.26 -16.21 4.44
N GLY A 55 37.41 -15.31 3.96
CA GLY A 55 36.01 -15.14 4.39
C GLY A 55 35.09 -15.67 3.30
N ALA A 56 34.30 -16.69 3.62
CA ALA A 56 33.38 -17.35 2.70
C ALA A 56 32.10 -16.51 2.44
N ALA A 57 31.67 -16.45 1.19
CA ALA A 57 30.27 -16.26 0.82
C ALA A 57 29.98 -17.03 -0.47
N ALA A 58 29.02 -17.93 -0.40
CA ALA A 58 28.67 -18.91 -1.41
C ALA A 58 27.68 -18.37 -2.44
N GLY A 59 27.76 -18.87 -3.69
CA GLY A 59 26.60 -18.98 -4.57
C GLY A 59 26.74 -18.44 -6.00
N GLY A 60 27.69 -18.94 -6.79
CA GLY A 60 27.70 -18.76 -8.24
C GLY A 60 28.64 -19.79 -8.88
N SER A 61 28.09 -20.76 -9.62
CA SER A 61 28.86 -21.82 -10.28
C SER A 61 29.95 -21.23 -11.20
N ASP A 62 31.16 -21.81 -11.12
CA ASP A 62 32.48 -21.51 -11.76
C ASP A 62 32.52 -21.22 -13.29
N GLY A 63 31.50 -20.57 -13.85
CA GLY A 63 31.36 -20.33 -15.28
C GLY A 63 31.04 -18.88 -15.64
N ASP A 64 30.51 -18.03 -14.76
CA ASP A 64 30.05 -16.68 -15.15
C ASP A 64 31.11 -15.55 -15.06
N ASP A 65 32.27 -15.79 -14.43
CA ASP A 65 33.32 -14.78 -14.26
C ASP A 65 33.88 -14.22 -15.58
N VAL A 66 33.96 -15.05 -16.63
CA VAL A 66 34.47 -14.64 -17.96
C VAL A 66 33.60 -13.53 -18.58
N LEU A 67 32.31 -13.48 -18.23
CA LEU A 67 31.38 -12.47 -18.74
C LEU A 67 31.27 -11.24 -17.83
N LEU A 68 31.87 -11.25 -16.65
CA LEU A 68 31.77 -10.14 -15.71
C LEU A 68 32.25 -8.79 -16.28
N PRO A 69 33.36 -8.71 -17.05
CA PRO A 69 33.76 -7.45 -17.69
C PRO A 69 32.70 -6.91 -18.67
N LEU A 70 32.02 -7.80 -19.41
CA LEU A 70 30.93 -7.43 -20.31
C LEU A 70 29.74 -6.86 -19.53
N TRP A 71 29.35 -7.51 -18.43
CA TRP A 71 28.25 -7.03 -17.59
C TRP A 71 28.56 -5.68 -16.95
N ARG A 72 29.80 -5.46 -16.48
CA ARG A 72 30.24 -4.15 -15.96
C ARG A 72 30.17 -3.07 -17.03
N ALA A 73 30.70 -3.33 -18.23
CA ALA A 73 30.65 -2.38 -19.34
C ALA A 73 29.20 -2.07 -19.77
N ALA A 74 28.33 -3.08 -19.79
CA ALA A 74 26.91 -2.89 -20.08
C ALA A 74 26.21 -2.05 -19.01
N ALA A 75 26.47 -2.30 -17.73
CA ALA A 75 25.90 -1.55 -16.62
C ALA A 75 26.34 -0.08 -16.63
N GLU A 76 27.63 0.16 -16.88
CA GLU A 76 28.20 1.49 -17.08
C GLU A 76 27.54 2.23 -18.26
N ALA A 77 27.44 1.58 -19.42
CA ALA A 77 26.80 2.16 -20.60
C ALA A 77 25.30 2.48 -20.38
N LEU A 78 24.63 1.71 -19.53
CA LEU A 78 23.22 1.89 -19.18
C LEU A 78 23.00 2.83 -17.99
N GLY A 79 24.07 3.28 -17.31
CA GLY A 79 23.99 4.14 -16.12
C GLY A 79 23.27 3.47 -14.95
N VAL A 80 23.56 2.18 -14.71
CA VAL A 80 22.97 1.37 -13.65
C VAL A 80 24.03 0.60 -12.87
N GLU A 81 23.72 0.22 -11.64
CA GLU A 81 24.63 -0.54 -10.78
C GLU A 81 24.43 -2.06 -10.94
N ARG A 82 23.22 -2.46 -11.36
CA ARG A 82 22.79 -3.86 -11.35
C ARG A 82 22.17 -4.27 -12.69
N LEU A 83 22.45 -5.50 -13.07
CA LEU A 83 21.89 -6.13 -14.27
C LEU A 83 21.28 -7.47 -13.90
N ALA A 84 20.09 -7.71 -14.41
CA ALA A 84 19.46 -9.01 -14.41
C ALA A 84 19.01 -9.37 -15.83
N ARG A 85 18.76 -10.66 -16.07
CA ARG A 85 18.20 -11.16 -17.32
C ARG A 85 16.91 -11.91 -17.04
N GLN A 86 15.88 -11.63 -17.83
CA GLN A 86 14.61 -12.34 -17.77
C GLN A 86 14.80 -13.84 -18.01
N ALA A 87 13.92 -14.63 -17.43
CA ALA A 87 13.77 -16.04 -17.76
C ALA A 87 12.27 -16.37 -17.81
N PRO A 88 11.88 -17.48 -18.47
CA PRO A 88 10.49 -17.94 -18.44
C PRO A 88 9.98 -18.06 -17.00
N VAL A 89 8.78 -17.52 -16.75
CA VAL A 89 8.10 -17.58 -15.46
C VAL A 89 7.90 -19.04 -15.03
N ALA A 90 8.04 -19.34 -13.74
CA ALA A 90 7.78 -20.69 -13.26
C ALA A 90 6.30 -21.07 -13.47
N ASN A 91 6.05 -22.34 -13.82
CA ASN A 91 4.69 -22.85 -13.95
C ASN A 91 4.19 -23.43 -12.61
N THR A 92 4.07 -22.58 -11.60
CA THR A 92 3.71 -22.94 -10.21
C THR A 92 2.30 -22.49 -9.83
N GLY A 93 1.56 -21.86 -10.75
CA GLY A 93 0.26 -21.23 -10.47
C GLY A 93 0.37 -19.81 -9.91
N THR A 94 1.57 -19.36 -9.56
CA THR A 94 1.91 -17.98 -9.16
C THR A 94 2.89 -17.39 -10.19
N ARG A 95 2.97 -16.05 -10.29
CA ARG A 95 3.89 -15.35 -11.22
C ARG A 95 5.32 -15.31 -10.68
N ASP A 96 5.88 -16.48 -10.36
CA ASP A 96 7.20 -16.60 -9.75
C ASP A 96 8.27 -16.29 -10.79
N SER A 97 9.05 -15.25 -10.50
CA SER A 97 10.15 -14.85 -11.37
C SER A 97 11.27 -15.90 -11.34
N ARG A 98 11.92 -16.06 -12.48
CA ARG A 98 13.16 -16.85 -12.62
C ARG A 98 14.31 -15.97 -13.14
N ALA A 99 14.17 -14.65 -13.03
CA ALA A 99 15.18 -13.71 -13.50
C ALA A 99 16.53 -14.01 -12.84
N LEU A 100 17.60 -13.94 -13.63
CA LEU A 100 18.96 -14.23 -13.21
C LEU A 100 19.70 -12.92 -12.97
N LEU A 101 20.26 -12.74 -11.78
CA LEU A 101 21.14 -11.61 -11.51
C LEU A 101 22.49 -11.83 -12.22
N LEU A 102 22.87 -10.91 -13.10
CA LEU A 102 24.12 -10.95 -13.87
C LEU A 102 25.21 -10.07 -13.24
N LEU A 103 24.80 -8.98 -12.60
CA LEU A 103 25.68 -8.05 -11.88
C LEU A 103 24.90 -7.41 -10.72
N GLY A 104 25.49 -7.39 -9.53
CA GLY A 104 24.89 -6.82 -8.32
C GLY A 104 24.84 -7.79 -7.15
N ALA A 105 24.52 -7.27 -5.95
CA ALA A 105 24.42 -8.08 -4.73
C ALA A 105 23.05 -8.78 -4.59
N ASP A 106 21.97 -8.12 -5.02
CA ASP A 106 20.60 -8.61 -4.91
C ASP A 106 19.67 -8.01 -5.98
N GLY A 107 18.47 -8.59 -6.10
CA GLY A 107 17.42 -8.16 -7.02
C GLY A 107 16.38 -7.19 -6.44
N TRP A 108 16.63 -6.59 -5.26
CA TRP A 108 15.65 -5.68 -4.66
C TRP A 108 15.59 -4.34 -5.37
N VAL A 109 14.40 -3.99 -5.85
CA VAL A 109 14.15 -2.73 -6.54
C VAL A 109 12.99 -1.99 -5.89
N ALA A 110 12.97 -0.68 -6.09
CA ALA A 110 11.84 0.17 -5.77
C ALA A 110 11.26 0.74 -7.08
N HIS A 111 9.99 0.43 -7.37
CA HIS A 111 9.28 0.89 -8.55
C HIS A 111 8.11 1.78 -8.14
N ARG A 112 7.95 2.94 -8.76
CA ARG A 112 6.82 3.85 -8.47
C ARG A 112 5.84 3.83 -9.63
N GLU A 113 4.60 3.42 -9.35
CA GLU A 113 3.48 3.45 -10.30
C GLU A 113 2.22 3.95 -9.59
N GLY A 114 1.44 4.83 -10.22
CA GLY A 114 0.19 5.34 -9.63
C GLY A 114 0.36 6.03 -8.27
N GLY A 115 1.52 6.64 -8.02
CA GLY A 115 1.84 7.30 -6.74
C GLY A 115 2.33 6.35 -5.63
N VAL A 116 2.17 5.03 -5.78
CA VAL A 116 2.61 4.02 -4.81
C VAL A 116 4.04 3.58 -5.11
N LEU A 117 4.86 3.42 -4.07
CA LEU A 117 6.21 2.86 -4.16
C LEU A 117 6.15 1.35 -3.84
N PHE A 118 6.32 0.51 -4.85
CA PHE A 118 6.42 -0.93 -4.72
C PHE A 118 7.87 -1.32 -4.47
N ARG A 119 8.11 -2.17 -3.48
CA ARG A 119 9.42 -2.82 -3.26
C ARG A 119 9.29 -4.32 -3.47
N LEU A 120 10.12 -4.87 -4.33
CA LEU A 120 10.11 -6.30 -4.66
C LEU A 120 11.51 -6.78 -5.02
N ASP A 121 11.73 -8.09 -4.87
CA ASP A 121 12.89 -8.79 -5.42
C ASP A 121 12.53 -9.34 -6.80
N VAL A 122 13.15 -8.78 -7.85
CA VAL A 122 12.86 -9.15 -9.26
C VAL A 122 13.25 -10.58 -9.59
N THR A 123 14.09 -11.23 -8.77
CA THR A 123 14.49 -12.63 -8.94
C THR A 123 13.46 -13.60 -8.37
N ARG A 124 12.50 -13.11 -7.57
CA ARG A 124 11.47 -13.91 -6.91
C ARG A 124 10.07 -13.60 -7.40
N CYS A 125 9.79 -12.35 -7.73
CA CYS A 125 8.46 -11.89 -8.12
C CYS A 125 8.55 -11.00 -9.36
N MET A 126 7.57 -11.12 -10.25
CA MET A 126 7.42 -10.21 -11.39
C MET A 126 6.58 -8.99 -11.01
N PHE A 127 7.02 -7.81 -11.42
CA PHE A 127 6.15 -6.63 -11.43
C PHE A 127 5.29 -6.63 -12.70
N SER A 128 3.98 -6.42 -12.54
CA SER A 128 3.06 -6.22 -13.66
C SER A 128 2.68 -4.75 -13.68
N SER A 129 3.11 -4.01 -14.70
CA SER A 129 2.63 -2.64 -14.93
C SER A 129 1.11 -2.63 -15.15
N GLY A 130 0.45 -1.54 -14.79
CA GLY A 130 -0.99 -1.38 -14.87
C GLY A 130 -1.74 -1.69 -13.57
N ASN A 131 -1.04 -1.76 -12.43
CA ASN A 131 -1.67 -1.95 -11.12
C ASN A 131 -2.50 -0.74 -10.65
N VAL A 132 -2.59 0.31 -11.46
CA VAL A 132 -3.45 1.49 -11.25
C VAL A 132 -4.89 1.19 -11.69
N ALA A 133 -5.37 -0.03 -11.46
CA ALA A 133 -6.71 -0.46 -11.84
C ALA A 133 -7.62 -0.47 -10.60
N GLY A 134 -8.94 -0.49 -10.84
CA GLY A 134 -9.95 -0.55 -9.78
C GLY A 134 -10.56 0.82 -9.49
N THR A 135 -11.89 0.89 -9.52
CA THR A 135 -12.65 2.08 -9.15
C THR A 135 -13.31 1.86 -7.78
N LYS A 136 -13.72 2.94 -7.13
CA LYS A 136 -14.50 2.84 -5.90
C LYS A 136 -15.71 3.74 -5.98
N ARG A 137 -16.81 3.27 -5.40
CA ARG A 137 -17.97 4.08 -5.07
C ARG A 137 -17.96 4.37 -3.58
N VAL A 138 -18.05 5.65 -3.22
CA VAL A 138 -18.21 6.11 -1.85
C VAL A 138 -19.57 6.79 -1.72
N LEU A 139 -20.38 6.32 -0.79
CA LEU A 139 -21.62 6.97 -0.37
C LEU A 139 -21.33 7.75 0.91
N LEU A 140 -21.73 9.01 0.97
CA LEU A 140 -21.48 9.88 2.11
C LEU A 140 -22.78 10.48 2.65
N TRP A 141 -22.92 10.49 3.97
CA TRP A 141 -24.00 11.16 4.68
C TRP A 141 -23.44 12.21 5.65
N PRO A 142 -24.15 13.34 5.81
CA PRO A 142 -23.77 14.33 6.80
C PRO A 142 -23.90 13.77 8.23
N PRO A 143 -23.18 14.34 9.22
CA PRO A 143 -23.25 13.89 10.61
C PRO A 143 -24.67 13.86 11.20
N ALA A 144 -25.57 14.72 10.71
CA ALA A 144 -26.97 14.76 11.13
C ALA A 144 -27.75 13.45 10.83
N CYS A 145 -27.26 12.61 9.90
CA CYS A 145 -27.85 11.31 9.60
C CYS A 145 -27.45 10.21 10.60
N HIS A 146 -26.68 10.51 11.65
CA HIS A 146 -26.22 9.57 12.66
C HIS A 146 -27.32 8.62 13.14
N ASP A 147 -28.43 9.17 13.61
CA ASP A 147 -29.50 8.37 14.17
C ASP A 147 -30.33 7.65 13.10
N ASP A 148 -30.51 8.27 11.92
CA ASP A 148 -31.28 7.68 10.82
C ASP A 148 -30.54 6.49 10.20
N LEU A 149 -29.21 6.50 10.28
CA LEU A 149 -28.33 5.38 9.96
C LEU A 149 -28.17 4.40 11.13
N HIS A 150 -28.84 4.64 12.27
CA HIS A 150 -28.77 3.79 13.45
C HIS A 150 -27.33 3.51 13.92
N VAL A 151 -26.46 4.51 13.85
CA VAL A 151 -25.05 4.36 14.25
C VAL A 151 -24.95 4.01 15.74
N SER A 152 -24.12 3.03 16.05
CA SER A 152 -23.76 2.62 17.41
C SER A 152 -22.23 2.54 17.51
N GLY A 153 -21.67 3.28 18.44
CA GLY A 153 -20.23 3.57 18.44
C GLY A 153 -19.84 4.23 17.12
N SER A 154 -18.92 3.60 16.37
CA SER A 154 -18.41 4.12 15.11
C SER A 154 -18.97 3.42 13.86
N SER A 155 -20.09 2.69 13.95
CA SER A 155 -20.61 1.90 12.83
C SER A 155 -22.13 1.81 12.77
N SER A 156 -22.67 1.67 11.57
CA SER A 156 -24.08 1.40 11.33
C SER A 156 -24.32 -0.11 11.17
N PRO A 157 -25.42 -0.66 11.71
CA PRO A 157 -25.82 -2.05 11.48
C PRO A 157 -26.49 -2.28 10.12
N ILE A 158 -26.75 -1.23 9.34
CA ILE A 158 -27.44 -1.32 8.04
C ILE A 158 -26.45 -1.71 6.94
N VAL A 159 -26.31 -3.02 6.70
CA VAL A 159 -25.36 -3.55 5.70
C VAL A 159 -25.88 -3.44 4.27
N HIS A 160 -27.17 -3.71 4.05
CA HIS A 160 -27.77 -3.78 2.72
C HIS A 160 -28.47 -2.48 2.32
N LEU A 161 -27.70 -1.45 1.98
CA LEU A 161 -28.23 -0.11 1.68
C LEU A 161 -29.23 -0.05 0.50
N ARG A 162 -29.19 -1.01 -0.42
CA ARG A 162 -30.14 -1.09 -1.56
C ARG A 162 -31.46 -1.75 -1.20
N ASN A 163 -31.48 -2.58 -0.17
CA ASN A 163 -32.67 -3.29 0.32
C ASN A 163 -32.58 -3.42 1.84
N PRO A 164 -32.68 -2.29 2.58
CA PRO A 164 -32.54 -2.28 4.03
C PRO A 164 -33.72 -2.97 4.71
N ASP A 165 -33.49 -3.58 5.87
CA ASP A 165 -34.57 -4.04 6.74
C ASP A 165 -35.21 -2.82 7.44
N LEU A 166 -36.25 -2.26 6.83
CA LEU A 166 -36.99 -1.13 7.38
C LEU A 166 -37.87 -1.50 8.58
N GLY A 167 -38.09 -2.79 8.85
CA GLY A 167 -38.75 -3.24 10.08
C GLY A 167 -37.82 -3.08 11.28
N ALA A 168 -36.55 -3.44 11.12
CA ALA A 168 -35.51 -3.25 12.13
C ALA A 168 -35.01 -1.80 12.22
N TYR A 169 -34.90 -1.11 11.08
CA TYR A 169 -34.31 0.23 10.96
C TYR A 169 -35.28 1.24 10.31
N PRO A 170 -36.43 1.52 10.93
CA PRO A 170 -37.48 2.34 10.32
C PRO A 170 -37.05 3.77 10.02
N ARG A 171 -36.11 4.35 10.79
CA ARG A 171 -35.64 5.73 10.57
C ARG A 171 -34.85 5.89 9.27
N PHE A 172 -34.25 4.80 8.77
CA PHE A 172 -33.50 4.84 7.52
C PHE A 172 -34.37 5.27 6.32
N ALA A 173 -35.68 4.98 6.37
CA ALA A 173 -36.62 5.42 5.34
C ALA A 173 -36.71 6.96 5.21
N SER A 174 -36.41 7.70 6.28
CA SER A 174 -36.39 9.17 6.29
C SER A 174 -35.00 9.76 6.14
N CYS A 175 -33.96 8.92 6.08
CA CYS A 175 -32.59 9.38 5.89
C CYS A 175 -32.47 10.09 4.53
N PRO A 176 -31.89 11.30 4.47
CA PRO A 176 -31.53 11.94 3.22
C PRO A 176 -30.69 11.01 2.32
N PRO A 177 -30.83 11.10 0.99
CA PRO A 177 -30.01 10.32 0.08
C PRO A 177 -28.52 10.69 0.25
N PRO A 178 -27.60 9.71 0.15
CA PRO A 178 -26.18 9.98 0.24
C PRO A 178 -25.69 10.84 -0.92
N LEU A 179 -24.63 11.60 -0.68
CA LEU A 179 -23.76 12.07 -1.75
C LEU A 179 -23.00 10.88 -2.33
N LEU A 180 -22.89 10.83 -3.66
CA LEU A 180 -22.17 9.79 -4.38
C LEU A 180 -20.86 10.36 -4.92
N ALA A 181 -19.74 9.73 -4.55
CA ALA A 181 -18.44 9.95 -5.17
C ALA A 181 -17.98 8.66 -5.87
N GLU A 182 -17.63 8.77 -7.15
CA GLU A 182 -16.97 7.70 -7.90
C GLU A 182 -15.50 8.07 -8.05
N LEU A 183 -14.62 7.20 -7.54
CA LEU A 183 -13.18 7.41 -7.51
C LEU A 183 -12.51 6.52 -8.55
N SER A 184 -11.79 7.16 -9.45
CA SER A 184 -10.89 6.55 -10.40
C SER A 184 -9.47 6.47 -9.83
N PRO A 185 -8.59 5.64 -10.43
CA PRO A 185 -7.21 5.57 -10.01
C PRO A 185 -6.50 6.93 -10.04
N GLY A 186 -5.96 7.35 -8.90
CA GLY A 186 -5.33 8.67 -8.71
C GLY A 186 -6.23 9.73 -8.10
N ASP A 187 -7.54 9.51 -8.02
CA ASP A 187 -8.46 10.45 -7.37
C ASP A 187 -8.25 10.48 -5.85
N VAL A 188 -8.49 11.65 -5.27
CA VAL A 188 -8.39 11.88 -3.82
C VAL A 188 -9.73 12.42 -3.32
N LEU A 189 -10.28 11.76 -2.30
CA LEU A 189 -11.49 12.21 -1.60
C LEU A 189 -11.12 12.74 -0.22
N PHE A 190 -11.50 13.99 0.06
CA PHE A 190 -11.45 14.52 1.42
C PHE A 190 -12.75 14.16 2.16
N LEU A 191 -12.61 13.51 3.32
CA LEU A 191 -13.71 13.17 4.22
C LEU A 191 -13.56 13.98 5.52
N PRO A 192 -14.43 14.99 5.77
CA PRO A 192 -14.40 15.72 7.03
C PRO A 192 -14.74 14.79 8.20
N SER A 193 -14.24 15.13 9.40
CA SER A 193 -14.58 14.39 10.63
C SER A 193 -16.10 14.28 10.82
N LEU A 194 -16.54 13.16 11.39
CA LEU A 194 -17.95 12.81 11.66
C LEU A 194 -18.80 12.48 10.42
N TRP A 195 -18.28 12.60 9.20
CA TRP A 195 -19.03 12.18 8.01
C TRP A 195 -19.10 10.65 7.89
N LEU A 196 -20.33 10.17 7.77
CA LEU A 196 -20.65 8.75 7.68
C LEU A 196 -20.48 8.31 6.24
N HIS A 197 -19.85 7.17 6.00
CA HIS A 197 -19.56 6.73 4.65
C HIS A 197 -19.60 5.21 4.49
N ASN A 198 -19.93 4.79 3.27
CA ASN A 198 -19.87 3.39 2.83
C ASN A 198 -19.04 3.32 1.55
N VAL A 199 -18.08 2.38 1.50
CA VAL A 199 -17.17 2.22 0.37
C VAL A 199 -17.37 0.86 -0.25
N THR A 200 -17.58 0.85 -1.57
CA THR A 200 -17.67 -0.38 -2.36
C THR A 200 -16.64 -0.30 -3.48
N ALA A 201 -15.74 -1.28 -3.56
CA ALA A 201 -14.91 -1.45 -4.74
C ALA A 201 -15.79 -1.80 -5.94
N THR A 202 -15.58 -1.10 -7.05
CA THR A 202 -16.36 -1.25 -8.28
C THR A 202 -15.46 -1.69 -9.42
N GLY A 203 -16.05 -2.39 -10.39
CA GLY A 203 -15.33 -2.97 -11.53
C GLY A 203 -14.73 -4.35 -11.23
N GLU A 204 -14.06 -4.91 -12.23
CA GLU A 204 -13.48 -6.27 -12.19
C GLU A 204 -12.02 -6.28 -11.69
N ALA A 205 -11.38 -5.12 -11.65
CA ALA A 205 -9.98 -4.99 -11.25
C ALA A 205 -9.83 -4.82 -9.72
N MET A 206 -8.71 -5.32 -9.19
CA MET A 206 -8.31 -5.10 -7.80
C MET A 206 -8.20 -3.59 -7.51
N SER A 207 -8.71 -3.13 -6.37
CA SER A 207 -8.62 -1.72 -5.96
C SER A 207 -7.88 -1.54 -4.64
N ILE A 208 -6.81 -0.75 -4.65
CA ILE A 208 -5.99 -0.42 -3.47
C ILE A 208 -6.25 1.05 -3.09
N SER A 209 -6.45 1.34 -1.80
CA SER A 209 -6.54 2.72 -1.29
C SER A 209 -5.68 2.91 -0.06
N VAL A 210 -5.10 4.10 0.07
CA VAL A 210 -4.38 4.55 1.26
C VAL A 210 -5.13 5.74 1.83
N ASN A 211 -5.48 5.68 3.11
CA ASN A 211 -6.14 6.76 3.83
C ASN A 211 -5.17 7.39 4.82
N ALA A 212 -5.20 8.72 4.95
CA ALA A 212 -4.43 9.46 5.93
C ALA A 212 -5.37 10.21 6.87
N PHE A 213 -5.20 10.01 8.17
CA PHE A 213 -5.95 10.71 9.21
C PHE A 213 -5.06 11.74 9.89
N TRP A 214 -5.63 12.88 10.23
CA TRP A 214 -4.97 13.92 11.01
C TRP A 214 -5.95 14.60 11.96
N ARG A 215 -5.40 15.24 13.01
CA ARG A 215 -6.21 16.01 13.96
C ARG A 215 -6.54 17.37 13.36
N HIS A 216 -7.83 17.72 13.41
CA HIS A 216 -8.30 19.06 13.06
C HIS A 216 -8.46 19.96 14.31
N LEU A 217 -8.73 19.35 15.48
CA LEU A 217 -8.85 20.05 16.76
C LEU A 217 -7.52 20.01 17.54
N PRO A 218 -7.39 20.81 18.62
CA PRO A 218 -6.28 20.70 19.55
C PRO A 218 -6.09 19.28 20.11
N ALA A 219 -4.85 18.89 20.40
CA ALA A 219 -4.49 17.52 20.74
C ALA A 219 -5.17 17.01 22.02
N GLU A 220 -5.48 17.91 22.95
CA GLU A 220 -6.17 17.65 24.22
C GLU A 220 -7.62 17.19 24.07
N CYS A 221 -8.26 17.46 22.94
CA CYS A 221 -9.60 16.96 22.65
C CYS A 221 -9.62 15.45 22.36
N TYR A 222 -8.46 14.84 22.06
CA TYR A 222 -8.34 13.45 21.66
C TYR A 222 -7.67 12.60 22.75
N HIS A 223 -8.03 11.32 22.80
CA HIS A 223 -7.40 10.38 23.71
C HIS A 223 -5.98 10.02 23.24
N LYS A 224 -4.99 10.15 24.13
CA LYS A 224 -3.57 9.82 23.85
C LYS A 224 -3.33 8.37 23.42
N LYS A 225 -4.23 7.46 23.79
CA LYS A 225 -4.14 6.01 23.51
C LYS A 225 -5.11 5.55 22.42
N ASP A 226 -5.82 6.48 21.77
CA ASP A 226 -6.61 6.12 20.59
C ASP A 226 -5.69 6.03 19.37
N LEU A 227 -5.32 4.80 19.02
CA LEU A 227 -4.44 4.50 17.89
C LEU A 227 -5.20 4.49 16.56
N TYR A 228 -6.51 4.25 16.60
CA TYR A 228 -7.32 4.05 15.41
C TYR A 228 -8.04 5.34 14.98
N GLY A 229 -8.34 6.23 15.93
CA GLY A 229 -9.06 7.47 15.66
C GLY A 229 -10.59 7.31 15.68
N ASN A 230 -11.09 6.23 16.27
CA ASN A 230 -12.53 5.94 16.37
C ASN A 230 -13.12 6.28 17.74
N ARG A 231 -12.29 6.66 18.72
CA ARG A 231 -12.80 7.02 20.03
C ARG A 231 -13.37 8.44 19.96
N ASP A 232 -14.48 8.65 20.65
CA ASP A 232 -15.07 9.96 20.74
C ASP A 232 -14.12 10.96 21.41
N LEU A 233 -14.38 12.25 21.19
CA LEU A 233 -13.63 13.31 21.85
C LEU A 233 -13.77 13.19 23.37
N VAL A 234 -12.73 13.57 24.10
CA VAL A 234 -12.69 13.48 25.57
C VAL A 234 -13.91 14.16 26.21
N GLN A 235 -14.31 15.30 25.66
CA GLN A 235 -15.45 16.08 26.11
C GLN A 235 -16.80 15.40 25.79
N ALA A 236 -16.90 14.71 24.65
CA ALA A 236 -18.10 13.98 24.25
C ALA A 236 -18.34 12.78 25.18
N GLU A 237 -17.32 11.94 25.41
CA GLU A 237 -17.45 10.81 26.34
C GLU A 237 -17.78 11.26 27.77
N ALA A 238 -17.21 12.38 28.22
CA ALA A 238 -17.52 12.94 29.54
C ALA A 238 -18.98 13.41 29.61
N ALA A 239 -19.50 14.02 28.53
CA ALA A 239 -20.90 14.43 28.43
C ALA A 239 -21.85 13.24 28.39
N ASP A 240 -21.52 12.18 27.64
CA ASP A 240 -22.31 10.95 27.59
C ASP A 240 -22.41 10.30 28.97
N LYS A 241 -21.27 10.18 29.67
CA LYS A 241 -21.27 9.67 31.05
C LYS A 241 -22.15 10.51 31.98
N ALA A 242 -22.07 11.84 31.88
CA ALA A 242 -22.92 12.72 32.69
C ALA A 242 -24.41 12.56 32.34
N ALA A 243 -24.74 12.31 31.07
CA ALA A 243 -26.10 12.04 30.61
C ALA A 243 -26.63 10.71 31.17
N GLU A 244 -25.81 9.65 31.18
CA GLU A 244 -26.15 8.36 31.79
C GLU A 244 -26.40 8.49 33.30
N GLU A 245 -25.54 9.20 34.03
CA GLU A 245 -25.70 9.46 35.46
C GLU A 245 -26.98 10.27 35.75
N ALA A 246 -27.29 11.28 34.94
CA ALA A 246 -28.52 12.05 35.05
C ALA A 246 -29.77 11.20 34.74
N ALA A 247 -29.71 10.33 33.72
CA ALA A 247 -30.77 9.40 33.39
C ALA A 247 -31.03 8.41 34.53
N ALA A 248 -29.98 7.86 35.14
CA ALA A 248 -30.08 6.95 36.29
C ALA A 248 -30.82 7.58 37.48
N GLN A 249 -30.56 8.87 37.76
CA GLN A 249 -31.30 9.59 38.81
C GLN A 249 -32.79 9.69 38.49
N LEU A 250 -33.16 10.02 37.25
CA LEU A 250 -34.56 10.13 36.84
C LEU A 250 -35.27 8.76 36.80
N LEU A 251 -34.56 7.68 36.48
CA LEU A 251 -35.12 6.32 36.46
C LEU A 251 -35.61 5.85 37.84
N SER A 252 -35.12 6.45 38.93
CA SER A 252 -35.61 6.18 40.30
C SER A 252 -37.03 6.72 40.58
N LEU A 253 -37.53 7.63 39.73
CA LEU A 253 -38.84 8.26 39.89
C LEU A 253 -39.94 7.48 39.14
N PRO A 254 -41.22 7.63 39.54
CA PRO A 254 -42.34 7.05 38.80
C PRO A 254 -42.41 7.55 37.35
N PRO A 255 -43.00 6.78 36.40
CA PRO A 255 -42.93 7.05 34.97
C PRO A 255 -43.33 8.46 34.53
N HIS A 256 -44.40 9.03 35.12
CA HIS A 256 -44.88 10.36 34.76
C HIS A 256 -43.94 11.49 35.24
N TYR A 257 -43.28 11.33 36.39
CA TYR A 257 -42.30 12.29 36.89
C TYR A 257 -41.03 12.31 36.03
N ARG A 258 -40.48 11.13 35.70
CA ARG A 258 -39.28 11.05 34.86
C ARG A 258 -39.54 11.54 33.44
N ALA A 259 -40.75 11.33 32.89
CA ALA A 259 -41.14 11.88 31.59
C ALA A 259 -41.13 13.42 31.61
N PHE A 260 -41.77 14.03 32.61
CA PHE A 260 -41.81 15.49 32.77
C PHE A 260 -40.41 16.09 32.98
N TYR A 261 -39.63 15.54 33.92
CA TYR A 261 -38.31 16.07 34.24
C TYR A 261 -37.27 15.78 33.14
N GLY A 262 -37.38 14.65 32.44
CA GLY A 262 -36.55 14.32 31.28
C GLY A 262 -36.77 15.30 30.14
N ALA A 263 -38.03 15.56 29.76
CA ALA A 263 -38.35 16.57 28.74
C ALA A 263 -37.83 17.96 29.11
N ARG A 264 -37.95 18.35 30.39
CA ARG A 264 -37.41 19.62 30.90
C ARG A 264 -35.88 19.69 30.79
N LEU A 265 -35.18 18.60 31.07
CA LEU A 265 -33.72 18.51 30.98
C LEU A 265 -33.25 18.62 29.52
N LEU A 266 -33.86 17.85 28.62
CA LEU A 266 -33.57 17.91 27.17
C LEU A 266 -33.76 19.33 26.62
N GLY A 267 -34.88 19.98 26.95
CA GLY A 267 -35.13 21.36 26.51
C GLY A 267 -34.14 22.38 27.10
N ARG A 268 -33.58 22.13 28.29
CA ARG A 268 -32.49 22.97 28.84
C ARG A 268 -31.19 22.77 28.09
N LEU A 269 -30.83 21.52 27.79
CA LEU A 269 -29.62 21.19 27.03
C LEU A 269 -29.68 21.77 25.62
N GLN A 270 -30.80 21.62 24.91
CA GLN A 270 -31.00 22.20 23.57
C GLN A 270 -30.75 23.72 23.58
N ARG A 271 -31.37 24.45 24.52
CA ARG A 271 -31.17 25.90 24.65
C ARG A 271 -29.72 26.29 24.97
N GLN A 272 -29.01 25.51 25.79
CA GLN A 272 -27.62 25.80 26.14
C GLN A 272 -26.66 25.52 24.99
N LEU A 273 -26.95 24.50 24.18
CA LEU A 273 -26.15 24.12 23.02
C LEU A 273 -26.50 24.91 21.74
N GLY A 274 -27.62 25.65 21.75
CA GLY A 274 -28.09 26.38 20.57
C GLY A 274 -28.68 25.48 19.49
N LEU A 275 -29.29 24.36 19.90
CA LEU A 275 -29.97 23.37 19.05
C LEU A 275 -31.48 23.59 19.01
#